data_AF-A0A7L3WGS7-F1
#
_entry.id   AF-A0A7L3WGS7-F1
#
_cell.length_a   1.000
_cell.length_b   1.000
_cell.length_c   1.000
_cell.angle_alpha   90.00
_cell.angle_beta   90.00
_cell.angle_gamma   90.00
#
_symmetry.space_group_name_H-M   'P 1'
#
loop_
_entity.id
_entity.type
_entity.pdbx_description
1 polymer ?
#
loop_
_entity_poly.entity_id
_entity_poly.type
_entity_poly.pdbx_seq_one_letter_code
_entity_poly.pdbx_strand_id
1 'polypeptide(L)'
;RYVYTWHCPNGPGLSCPLLIDTTGAYFRRDGISGNYLGGMSPPEEEEPNTDDLSVDDGYFQEQVWPRLAQRVPAFTSLRPRGSWAGFYDYNTFDCNGVLGPHPKLENLFLAAGFSGHGLQHAPAAGRAIAELVLKGHYETLDLRRLGWGRLVEGEPLREDGV
;
A
#
# COMPACT_ATOMS: atom_id res chain seq x y z
N ARG A 1 2.03 -9.16 -2.70
CA ARG A 1 2.32 -8.23 -3.82
C ARG A 1 3.81 -7.92 -3.91
N TYR A 2 4.31 -7.68 -5.12
CA TYR A 2 5.74 -7.56 -5.41
C TYR A 2 6.22 -6.11 -5.52
N VAL A 3 7.47 -5.88 -5.13
CA VAL A 3 8.22 -4.66 -5.42
C VAL A 3 9.55 -5.06 -6.04
N TYR A 4 9.91 -4.35 -7.10
CA TYR A 4 11.13 -4.57 -7.86
C TYR A 4 12.02 -3.33 -7.76
N THR A 5 13.32 -3.55 -7.81
CA THR A 5 14.34 -2.51 -7.85
C THR A 5 15.18 -2.66 -9.11
N TRP A 6 15.56 -1.54 -9.69
CA TRP A 6 16.43 -1.53 -10.87
C TRP A 6 17.35 -0.32 -10.86
N HIS A 7 18.41 -0.43 -11.64
CA HIS A 7 19.35 0.66 -11.90
C HIS A 7 19.21 1.12 -13.34
N CYS A 8 19.08 2.43 -13.54
CA CYS A 8 19.06 3.06 -14.86
C CYS A 8 19.76 4.44 -14.79
N PRO A 9 21.03 4.54 -15.20
CA PRO A 9 21.82 5.77 -15.03
C PRO A 9 21.28 6.92 -15.89
N ASN A 10 20.68 6.60 -17.04
CA ASN A 10 20.06 7.57 -17.94
C ASN A 10 18.57 7.82 -17.62
N GLY A 11 18.06 7.27 -16.52
CA GLY A 11 16.67 7.44 -16.09
C GLY A 11 16.38 8.82 -15.50
N PRO A 12 15.14 9.05 -15.05
CA PRO A 12 14.73 10.33 -14.48
C PRO A 12 15.62 10.86 -13.33
N GLY A 13 15.90 12.16 -13.37
CA GLY A 13 16.74 12.85 -12.39
C GLY A 13 16.14 12.98 -11.00
N LEU A 14 16.82 13.72 -10.12
CA LEU A 14 16.42 13.90 -8.70
C LEU A 14 15.03 14.54 -8.52
N SER A 15 14.56 15.31 -9.50
CA SER A 15 13.24 15.94 -9.47
C SER A 15 12.10 15.01 -9.89
N CYS A 16 12.39 13.73 -10.16
CA CYS A 16 11.37 12.75 -10.51
C CYS A 16 10.46 12.48 -9.30
N PRO A 17 9.13 12.70 -9.42
CA PRO A 17 8.20 12.32 -8.37
C PRO A 17 8.04 10.79 -8.29
N LEU A 18 7.26 10.33 -7.32
CA LEU A 18 6.57 9.05 -7.46
C LEU A 18 5.62 9.18 -8.67
N LEU A 19 5.80 8.33 -9.66
CA LEU A 19 4.91 8.23 -10.81
C LEU A 19 4.06 6.98 -10.66
N ILE A 20 2.76 7.12 -10.86
CA ILE A 20 1.82 6.02 -11.05
C ILE A 20 1.18 6.25 -12.42
N ASP A 21 1.29 5.27 -13.31
CA ASP A 21 0.72 5.33 -14.66
C ASP A 21 -0.74 4.83 -14.67
N THR A 22 -1.47 5.09 -15.74
CA THR A 22 -2.88 4.66 -15.88
C THR A 22 -3.06 3.14 -15.86
N THR A 23 -1.99 2.37 -16.08
CA THR A 23 -2.02 0.91 -15.95
C THR A 23 -1.83 0.43 -14.50
N GLY A 24 -1.59 1.33 -13.55
CA GLY A 24 -1.20 0.99 -12.17
C GLY A 24 0.29 0.70 -11.99
N ALA A 25 1.09 0.72 -13.07
CA ALA A 25 2.54 0.60 -12.97
C ALA A 25 3.10 1.87 -12.32
N TYR A 26 3.92 1.71 -11.30
CA TYR A 26 4.49 2.83 -10.57
C TYR A 26 5.99 2.70 -10.40
N PHE A 27 6.65 3.82 -10.21
CA PHE A 27 8.02 3.85 -9.74
C PHE A 27 8.34 5.14 -9.01
N ARG A 28 9.34 5.09 -8.14
CA ARG A 28 10.02 6.26 -7.61
C ARG A 28 11.53 6.06 -7.70
N ARG A 29 12.24 7.18 -7.66
CA ARG A 29 13.69 7.15 -7.47
C ARG A 29 14.03 6.63 -6.07
N ASP A 30 15.16 5.93 -5.98
CA ASP A 30 15.71 5.43 -4.73
C ASP A 30 17.16 5.91 -4.57
N GLY A 31 17.35 6.91 -3.71
CA GLY A 31 18.66 7.55 -3.51
C GLY A 31 19.18 8.35 -4.71
N ILE A 32 20.49 8.57 -4.72
CA ILE A 32 21.16 9.49 -5.68
C ILE A 32 21.77 8.76 -6.89
N SER A 33 21.99 7.45 -6.82
CA SER A 33 22.82 6.70 -7.77
C SER A 33 22.06 6.07 -8.94
N GLY A 34 20.97 6.70 -9.40
CA GLY A 34 20.20 6.17 -10.55
C GLY A 34 19.52 4.83 -10.26
N ASN A 35 19.20 4.56 -9.00
CA ASN A 35 18.35 3.43 -8.62
C ASN A 35 16.89 3.89 -8.55
N TYR A 36 16.01 2.94 -8.80
CA TYR A 36 14.57 3.11 -8.75
C TYR A 36 13.95 1.86 -8.13
N LEU A 37 12.76 2.04 -7.60
CA LEU A 37 11.91 0.94 -7.17
C LEU A 37 10.49 1.20 -7.60
N GLY A 38 9.74 0.12 -7.77
CA GLY A 38 8.37 0.19 -8.23
C GLY A 38 7.79 -1.18 -8.50
N GLY A 39 6.64 -1.19 -9.15
CA GLY A 39 5.91 -2.41 -9.43
C GLY A 39 4.55 -2.10 -10.03
N MET A 40 3.69 -3.11 -10.00
CA MET A 40 2.30 -3.03 -10.39
C MET A 40 1.56 -4.10 -9.59
N SER A 41 0.36 -3.80 -9.12
CA SER A 41 -0.48 -4.83 -8.50
C SER A 41 -1.01 -5.76 -9.60
N PRO A 42 -0.92 -7.09 -9.43
CA PRO A 42 -1.63 -8.03 -10.29
C PRO A 42 -3.13 -7.77 -10.27
N PRO A 43 -3.85 -8.11 -11.36
CA PRO A 43 -5.31 -8.19 -11.30
C PRO A 43 -5.74 -9.27 -10.30
N GLU A 44 -6.98 -9.21 -9.82
CA GLU A 44 -7.49 -10.09 -8.75
C GLU A 44 -7.39 -11.57 -9.12
N GLU A 45 -7.57 -11.91 -10.40
CA GLU A 45 -7.48 -13.27 -10.92
C GLU A 45 -6.04 -13.82 -10.95
N GLU A 46 -5.03 -12.94 -10.88
CA GLU A 46 -3.60 -13.26 -10.88
C GLU A 46 -2.94 -12.89 -9.53
N GLU A 47 -3.71 -12.58 -8.49
CA GLU A 47 -3.13 -12.30 -7.17
C GLU A 47 -2.39 -13.54 -6.65
N PRO A 48 -1.13 -13.38 -6.19
CA PRO A 48 -0.35 -14.49 -5.68
C PRO A 48 -0.95 -15.09 -4.41
N ASN A 49 -0.68 -16.38 -4.23
CA ASN A 49 -1.00 -17.07 -2.99
C ASN A 49 -0.25 -16.43 -1.79
N THR A 50 -0.92 -16.37 -0.65
CA THR A 50 -0.39 -15.84 0.62
C THR A 50 0.44 -16.86 1.42
N ASP A 51 0.67 -18.06 0.89
CA ASP A 51 1.42 -19.13 1.57
C ASP A 51 2.92 -18.81 1.76
N ASP A 52 3.51 -18.01 0.87
CA ASP A 52 4.89 -17.55 0.98
C ASP A 52 5.09 -16.10 0.48
N LEU A 53 6.33 -15.63 0.54
CA LEU A 53 6.76 -14.32 0.04
C LEU A 53 7.71 -14.47 -1.17
N SER A 54 7.50 -15.50 -1.99
CA SER A 54 8.20 -15.63 -3.25
C SER A 54 7.86 -14.47 -4.19
N VAL A 55 8.80 -14.10 -5.05
CA VAL A 55 8.61 -13.05 -6.04
C VAL A 55 8.56 -13.69 -7.42
N ASP A 56 7.55 -13.31 -8.20
CA ASP A 56 7.49 -13.63 -9.62
C ASP A 56 8.30 -12.60 -10.42
N ASP A 57 9.52 -12.98 -10.81
CA ASP A 57 10.37 -12.13 -11.66
C ASP A 57 9.84 -12.05 -13.11
N GLY A 58 9.08 -13.06 -13.57
CA GLY A 58 8.43 -13.08 -14.89
C GLY A 58 7.38 -11.99 -15.00
N TYR A 59 6.59 -11.78 -13.95
CA TYR A 59 5.63 -10.67 -13.86
C TYR A 59 6.30 -9.31 -14.08
N PHE A 60 7.52 -9.10 -13.56
CA PHE A 60 8.26 -7.87 -13.84
C PHE A 60 8.63 -7.73 -15.32
N GLN A 61 9.15 -8.80 -15.94
CA GLN A 61 9.58 -8.79 -17.34
C GLN A 61 8.41 -8.59 -18.31
N GLU A 62 7.28 -9.23 -18.03
CA GLU A 62 6.14 -9.31 -18.95
C GLU A 62 5.14 -8.18 -18.72
N GLN A 63 4.91 -7.79 -17.46
CA GLN A 63 3.86 -6.85 -17.11
C GLN A 63 4.40 -5.48 -16.71
N VAL A 64 5.39 -5.42 -15.82
CA VAL A 64 5.85 -4.14 -15.25
C VAL A 64 6.78 -3.39 -16.20
N TRP A 65 7.86 -4.03 -16.66
CA TRP A 65 8.91 -3.38 -17.45
C TRP A 65 8.38 -2.78 -18.77
N PRO A 66 7.61 -3.48 -19.61
CA PRO A 66 7.15 -2.91 -20.88
C PRO A 66 6.35 -1.61 -20.70
N ARG A 67 5.51 -1.54 -19.67
CA ARG A 67 4.72 -0.35 -19.32
C ARG A 67 5.60 0.80 -18.81
N LEU A 68 6.55 0.49 -17.93
CA LEU A 68 7.54 1.48 -17.46
C LEU A 68 8.42 2.02 -18.59
N ALA A 69 8.87 1.16 -19.51
CA ALA A 69 9.68 1.57 -20.67
C ALA A 69 8.87 2.40 -21.67
N GLN A 70 7.58 2.10 -21.85
CA GLN A 70 6.68 2.92 -22.65
C GLN A 70 6.50 4.32 -22.05
N ARG A 71 6.31 4.41 -20.73
CA ARG A 71 6.11 5.69 -20.04
C ARG A 71 7.39 6.51 -19.92
N VAL A 72 8.53 5.84 -19.72
CA VAL A 72 9.85 6.43 -19.54
C VAL A 72 10.84 5.70 -20.46
N PRO A 73 11.07 6.19 -21.69
CA PRO A 73 11.90 5.49 -22.69
C PRO A 73 13.31 5.11 -22.23
N ALA A 74 13.92 5.85 -21.29
CA ALA A 74 15.21 5.49 -20.71
C ALA A 74 15.21 4.11 -20.02
N PHE A 75 14.06 3.67 -19.53
CA PHE A 75 13.88 2.37 -18.89
C PHE A 75 13.93 1.18 -19.86
N THR A 76 13.97 1.39 -21.19
CA THR A 76 14.31 0.30 -22.12
C THR A 76 15.68 -0.32 -21.82
N SER A 77 16.58 0.43 -21.17
CA SER A 77 17.92 -0.04 -20.75
C SER A 77 18.08 -0.27 -19.24
N LEU A 78 16.98 -0.35 -18.48
CA LEU A 78 17.08 -0.62 -17.04
C LEU A 78 17.72 -1.98 -16.76
N ARG A 79 18.31 -2.13 -15.58
CA ARG A 79 18.89 -3.39 -15.11
C ARG A 79 18.27 -3.77 -13.76
N PRO A 80 17.53 -4.89 -13.65
CA PRO A 80 17.03 -5.38 -12.38
C PRO A 80 18.15 -5.52 -11.34
N ARG A 81 17.84 -5.22 -10.08
CA ARG A 81 18.79 -5.27 -8.95
C ARG A 81 18.36 -6.21 -7.83
N GLY A 82 17.05 -6.33 -7.63
CA GLY A 82 16.49 -7.17 -6.58
C GLY A 82 14.99 -6.89 -6.44
N SER A 83 14.33 -7.71 -5.65
CA SER A 83 12.88 -7.67 -5.47
C SER A 83 12.49 -8.23 -4.11
N TRP A 84 11.29 -7.91 -3.65
CA TRP A 84 10.68 -8.52 -2.48
C TRP A 84 9.16 -8.57 -2.62
N ALA A 85 8.53 -9.47 -1.88
CA ALA A 85 7.09 -9.53 -1.73
C ALA A 85 6.67 -9.06 -0.33
N GLY A 86 5.44 -8.58 -0.21
CA GLY A 86 4.81 -8.26 1.06
C GLY A 86 3.33 -8.64 1.07
N PHE A 87 2.85 -9.02 2.25
CA PHE A 87 1.43 -9.20 2.51
C PHE A 87 0.74 -7.86 2.71
N TYR A 88 -0.52 -7.80 2.30
CA TYR A 88 -1.40 -6.66 2.53
C TYR A 88 -2.53 -7.15 3.42
N ASP A 89 -2.68 -6.53 4.59
CA ASP A 89 -3.84 -6.74 5.43
C ASP A 89 -4.94 -5.76 5.01
N TYR A 90 -6.07 -6.25 4.55
CA TYR A 90 -7.21 -5.39 4.24
C TYR A 90 -8.49 -6.00 4.76
N ASN A 91 -9.43 -5.14 5.12
CA ASN A 91 -10.77 -5.55 5.50
C ASN A 91 -11.57 -5.95 4.26
N THR A 92 -12.00 -7.20 4.14
CA THR A 92 -12.78 -7.68 2.99
C THR A 92 -14.22 -7.15 2.95
N PHE A 93 -14.70 -6.52 4.02
CA PHE A 93 -16.05 -5.95 4.07
C PHE A 93 -16.17 -4.66 3.24
N ASP A 94 -15.22 -3.73 3.39
CA ASP A 94 -15.27 -2.42 2.73
C ASP A 94 -13.89 -1.83 2.38
N CYS A 95 -12.84 -2.65 2.42
CA CYS A 95 -11.44 -2.28 2.12
C CYS A 95 -10.84 -1.17 2.99
N ASN A 96 -11.55 -0.69 4.01
CA ASN A 96 -11.10 0.35 4.92
C ASN A 96 -10.51 -0.23 6.21
N GLY A 97 -9.60 0.52 6.83
CA GLY A 97 -9.04 0.17 8.13
C GLY A 97 -10.11 0.01 9.21
N VAL A 98 -9.85 -0.86 10.17
CA VAL A 98 -10.67 -1.04 11.38
C VAL A 98 -9.88 -0.56 12.58
N LEU A 99 -10.36 0.50 13.22
CA LEU A 99 -9.69 1.20 14.31
C LEU A 99 -10.64 1.46 15.48
N GLY A 100 -10.27 1.00 16.68
CA GLY A 100 -10.97 1.34 17.92
C GLY A 100 -11.24 0.14 18.84
N PRO A 101 -12.03 0.35 19.92
CA PRO A 101 -12.33 -0.69 20.91
C PRO A 101 -13.22 -1.78 20.31
N HIS A 102 -12.95 -3.03 20.68
CA HIS A 102 -13.79 -4.16 20.29
C HIS A 102 -15.14 -4.13 21.04
N PRO A 103 -16.30 -4.30 20.35
CA PRO A 103 -17.62 -4.06 20.94
C PRO A 103 -18.03 -5.04 22.03
N LYS A 104 -17.38 -6.21 22.11
CA LYS A 104 -17.71 -7.28 23.07
C LYS A 104 -16.57 -7.67 24.01
N LEU A 105 -15.37 -7.13 23.80
CA LEU A 105 -14.17 -7.53 24.53
C LEU A 105 -13.56 -6.29 25.16
N GLU A 106 -13.66 -6.21 26.48
CA GLU A 106 -13.08 -5.12 27.24
C GLU A 106 -11.55 -5.10 27.07
N ASN A 107 -10.97 -3.89 27.04
CA ASN A 107 -9.52 -3.65 26.89
C ASN A 107 -8.88 -4.21 25.61
N LEU A 108 -9.66 -4.68 24.62
CA LEU A 108 -9.16 -5.01 23.29
C LEU A 108 -9.38 -3.85 22.33
N PHE A 109 -8.30 -3.36 21.73
CA PHE A 109 -8.32 -2.34 20.68
C PHE A 109 -7.75 -2.93 19.39
N LEU A 110 -8.39 -2.63 18.27
CA LEU A 110 -7.91 -3.03 16.95
C LEU A 110 -7.40 -1.80 16.19
N ALA A 111 -6.31 -1.98 15.44
CA ALA A 111 -5.84 -1.06 14.40
C ALA A 111 -5.21 -1.90 13.30
N ALA A 112 -6.04 -2.34 12.34
CA ALA A 112 -5.65 -3.28 11.29
C ALA A 112 -6.42 -3.02 9.99
N GLY A 113 -6.00 -3.66 8.91
CA GLY A 113 -6.69 -3.61 7.62
C GLY A 113 -6.39 -2.36 6.81
N PHE A 114 -5.23 -1.72 7.03
CA PHE A 114 -4.86 -0.46 6.36
C PHE A 114 -4.28 -0.65 4.95
N SER A 115 -4.05 -1.88 4.51
CA SER A 115 -3.62 -2.22 3.15
C SER A 115 -2.41 -1.38 2.73
N GLY A 116 -2.40 -0.84 1.51
CA GLY A 116 -1.34 0.02 0.98
C GLY A 116 -1.21 1.40 1.65
N HIS A 117 -2.18 1.78 2.48
CA HIS A 117 -2.21 3.08 3.15
C HIS A 117 -1.60 3.05 4.56
N GLY A 118 -1.22 1.86 5.06
CA GLY A 118 -0.74 1.69 6.43
C GLY A 118 0.39 2.64 6.81
N LEU A 119 1.38 2.83 5.93
CA LEU A 119 2.49 3.74 6.19
C LEU A 119 2.03 5.21 6.32
N GLN A 120 1.11 5.65 5.46
CA GLN A 120 0.59 7.01 5.45
C GLN A 120 -0.34 7.27 6.65
N HIS A 121 -1.14 6.27 7.04
CA HIS A 121 -2.13 6.38 8.10
C HIS A 121 -1.56 6.09 9.50
N ALA A 122 -0.42 5.42 9.62
CA ALA A 122 0.16 5.00 10.90
C ALA A 122 0.28 6.13 11.95
N PRO A 123 0.72 7.36 11.62
CA PRO A 123 0.80 8.43 12.62
C PRO A 123 -0.56 8.81 13.23
N ALA A 124 -1.59 8.95 12.39
CA ALA A 124 -2.94 9.28 12.83
C ALA A 124 -3.59 8.11 13.58
N ALA A 125 -3.43 6.89 13.06
CA ALA A 125 -3.96 5.68 13.67
C ALA A 125 -3.36 5.42 15.07
N GLY A 126 -2.03 5.53 15.19
CA GLY A 126 -1.34 5.36 16.47
C GLY A 126 -1.75 6.41 17.50
N ARG A 127 -1.89 7.68 17.07
CA ARG A 127 -2.38 8.76 17.94
C ARG A 127 -3.80 8.48 18.44
N ALA A 128 -4.69 8.08 17.55
CA ALA A 128 -6.08 7.83 17.88
C ALA A 128 -6.25 6.66 18.86
N ILE A 129 -5.51 5.56 18.67
CA ILE A 129 -5.48 4.44 19.62
C ILE A 129 -4.93 4.88 20.98
N ALA A 130 -3.85 5.66 21.01
CA ALA A 130 -3.27 6.15 22.26
C ALA A 130 -4.27 7.04 23.04
N GLU A 131 -5.02 7.90 22.36
CA GLU A 131 -6.06 8.74 22.97
C GLU A 131 -7.21 7.91 23.54
N LEU A 132 -7.68 6.91 22.79
CA LEU A 132 -8.70 5.98 23.29
C LEU A 132 -8.24 5.22 24.54
N VAL A 133 -7.00 4.72 24.54
CA VAL A 133 -6.45 3.96 25.68
C VAL A 133 -6.25 4.85 26.90
N LEU A 134 -5.69 6.05 26.73
CA LEU A 134 -5.33 6.92 27.85
C LEU A 134 -6.48 7.81 28.35
N LYS A 135 -7.41 8.18 27.45
CA LYS A 135 -8.43 9.20 27.71
C LYS A 135 -9.87 8.70 27.48
N GLY A 136 -10.06 7.54 26.87
CA GLY A 136 -11.38 6.96 26.60
C GLY A 136 -12.17 7.64 25.47
N HIS A 137 -11.58 8.59 24.74
CA HIS A 137 -12.22 9.28 23.62
C HIS A 137 -11.18 9.76 22.61
N TYR A 138 -11.61 10.00 21.36
CA TYR A 138 -10.80 10.70 20.36
C TYR A 138 -10.72 12.19 20.70
N GLU A 139 -9.52 12.76 20.66
CA GLU A 139 -9.28 14.17 21.01
C GLU A 139 -8.73 14.96 19.81
N THR A 140 -7.73 14.42 19.11
CA THR A 140 -7.08 15.14 18.00
C THR A 140 -7.83 14.96 16.69
N LEU A 141 -8.26 13.73 16.40
CA LEU A 141 -8.95 13.38 15.15
C LEU A 141 -10.00 12.32 15.43
N ASP A 142 -11.24 12.60 15.04
CA ASP A 142 -12.35 11.66 15.20
C ASP A 142 -12.32 10.57 14.13
N LEU A 143 -11.90 9.38 14.52
CA LEU A 143 -11.83 8.19 13.66
C LEU A 143 -12.98 7.20 13.91
N ARG A 144 -14.09 7.61 14.56
CA ARG A 144 -15.24 6.72 14.83
C ARG A 144 -15.77 6.02 13.57
N ARG A 145 -15.69 6.67 12.40
CA ARG A 145 -16.09 6.10 11.11
C ARG A 145 -15.27 4.86 10.71
N LEU A 146 -14.05 4.70 11.22
CA LEU A 146 -13.22 3.52 11.02
C LEU A 146 -13.45 2.45 12.12
N GLY A 147 -14.35 2.69 13.07
CA GLY A 147 -14.66 1.76 14.16
C GLY A 147 -15.53 0.58 13.75
N TRP A 148 -15.76 -0.29 14.75
CA TRP A 148 -16.58 -1.50 14.61
C TRP A 148 -18.06 -1.25 14.34
N GLY A 149 -18.59 -0.08 14.70
CA GLY A 149 -20.03 0.23 14.56
C GLY A 149 -20.54 -0.08 13.15
N ARG A 150 -19.79 0.37 12.13
CA ARG A 150 -20.12 0.15 10.72
C ARG A 150 -20.16 -1.35 10.32
N LEU A 151 -19.27 -2.17 10.88
CA LEU A 151 -19.22 -3.61 10.63
C LEU A 151 -20.38 -4.34 11.30
N VAL A 152 -20.76 -3.89 12.51
CA VAL A 152 -21.87 -4.46 13.29
C VAL A 152 -23.21 -4.09 12.68
N GLU A 153 -23.34 -2.85 12.20
CA GLU A 153 -24.55 -2.31 11.60
C GLU A 153 -24.72 -2.71 10.12
N GLY A 154 -23.65 -3.22 9.48
CA GLY A 154 -23.68 -3.61 8.08
C GLY A 154 -23.62 -2.42 7.12
N GLU A 155 -23.05 -1.30 7.56
CA GLU A 155 -22.98 -0.04 6.82
C GLU A 155 -21.54 0.18 6.30
N PRO A 156 -21.22 -0.20 5.06
CA PRO A 156 -19.86 -0.08 4.52
C PRO A 156 -19.43 1.38 4.38
N LEU A 157 -18.20 1.67 4.77
CA LEU A 157 -17.58 2.96 4.48
C LEU A 157 -17.19 2.97 3.00
N ARG A 158 -18.00 3.61 2.16
CA ARG A 158 -17.70 3.75 0.74
C ARG A 158 -16.67 4.84 0.53
N GLU A 159 -15.63 4.51 -0.24
CA GLU A 159 -14.74 5.51 -0.83
C GLU A 159 -15.44 6.07 -2.06
N ASP A 160 -16.13 7.20 -1.90
CA ASP A 160 -16.45 8.06 -3.04
C ASP A 160 -15.12 8.72 -3.43
N GLY A 161 -14.45 8.16 -4.44
CA GLY A 161 -13.10 8.54 -4.84
C GLY A 161 -12.92 10.07 -5.00
N VAL A 162 -11.66 10.51 -4.90
CA VAL A 162 -11.27 11.86 -5.34
C VAL A 162 -11.45 11.98 -6.85
#